data_AF-A0A9Q0GIK6-F1
#
_entry.id   AF-A0A9Q0GIK6-F1
#
_cell.length_a   1.000
_cell.length_b   1.000
_cell.length_c   1.000
_cell.angle_alpha   90.00
_cell.angle_beta   90.00
_cell.angle_gamma   90.00
#
_symmetry.space_group_name_H-M   'P 1'
#
loop_
_entity.id
_entity.type
_entity.pdbx_description
1 polymer ?
#
loop_
_entity_poly.entity_id
_entity_poly.type
_entity_poly.pdbx_seq_one_letter_code
_entity_poly.pdbx_strand_id
1 'polypeptide(L)'
;MVKEKIALAGHDEYIVRGGRDLFHLFPDAFKGIKQIGVIGWGSQGPAQAQNLRDSLAAANSDIVVKIGLRKGSRSFAEAAAAGFTEENGTLGDIWETISGCVLVLLLISDAAQVCHRNTLEFVL
;
A
#
# COMPACT_ATOMS: atom_id res chain seq x y z
N MET A 1 -16.63 -10.95 4.68
CA MET A 1 -16.75 -9.67 5.42
C MET A 1 -18.19 -9.45 5.81
N VAL A 2 -18.46 -9.05 7.06
CA VAL A 2 -19.81 -8.78 7.56
C VAL A 2 -19.97 -7.26 7.72
N LYS A 3 -21.02 -6.70 7.10
CA LYS A 3 -21.40 -5.30 7.31
C LYS A 3 -22.22 -5.21 8.59
N GLU A 4 -21.88 -4.25 9.44
CA GLU A 4 -22.61 -3.97 10.67
C GLU A 4 -23.22 -2.57 10.62
N LYS A 5 -24.45 -2.45 11.10
CA LYS A 5 -25.18 -1.18 11.16
C LYS A 5 -25.01 -0.57 12.55
N ILE A 6 -24.59 0.69 12.61
CA ILE A 6 -24.48 1.47 13.85
C ILE A 6 -25.37 2.71 13.77
N ALA A 7 -25.86 3.19 14.92
CA ALA A 7 -26.65 4.42 15.01
C ALA A 7 -25.81 5.51 15.67
N LEU A 8 -25.58 6.62 14.96
CA LEU A 8 -24.84 7.79 15.43
C LEU A 8 -25.74 9.02 15.33
N ALA A 9 -26.10 9.62 16.47
CA ALA A 9 -27.01 10.78 16.55
C ALA A 9 -28.34 10.60 15.79
N GLY A 10 -28.88 9.38 15.74
CA GLY A 10 -30.13 9.06 15.02
C GLY A 10 -29.94 8.76 13.53
N HIS A 11 -28.71 8.77 13.02
CA HIS A 11 -28.37 8.36 11.66
C HIS A 11 -27.78 6.96 11.64
N ASP A 12 -28.24 6.16 10.68
CA ASP A 12 -27.78 4.80 10.46
C ASP A 12 -26.55 4.80 9.54
N GLU A 13 -25.44 4.21 10.01
CA GLU A 13 -24.21 4.05 9.24
C GLU A 13 -23.80 2.57 9.17
N TYR A 14 -23.07 2.19 8.12
CA TYR A 14 -22.53 0.83 7.98
C TYR A 14 -21.02 0.82 8.13
N ILE A 15 -20.53 -0.08 8.97
CA ILE A 15 -19.10 -0.31 9.20
C ILE A 15 -18.72 -1.75 8.89
N VAL A 16 -17.42 -1.98 8.72
CA VAL A 16 -16.82 -3.31 8.82
C VAL A 16 -15.86 -3.26 10.00
N ARG A 17 -16.12 -4.05 11.04
CA ARG A 17 -15.19 -4.16 12.17
C ARG A 17 -13.90 -4.82 11.70
N GLY A 18 -12.76 -4.24 12.07
CA GLY A 18 -11.46 -4.84 11.84
C GLY A 18 -11.07 -5.85 12.92
N GLY A 19 -10.01 -6.61 12.67
CA GLY A 19 -9.48 -7.61 13.59
C GLY A 19 -8.48 -8.53 12.90
N ARG A 20 -7.51 -9.05 13.64
CA ARG A 20 -6.51 -10.00 13.09
C ARG A 20 -7.14 -11.35 12.73
N ASP A 21 -8.25 -11.70 13.40
CA ASP A 21 -9.10 -12.85 13.09
C ASP A 21 -9.63 -12.80 11.65
N LEU A 22 -9.66 -11.63 11.00
CA LEU A 22 -10.13 -11.46 9.63
C LEU A 22 -9.05 -11.63 8.56
N PHE A 23 -7.79 -11.85 8.94
CA PHE A 23 -6.69 -11.96 7.96
C PHE A 23 -6.86 -13.15 7.00
N HIS A 24 -7.56 -14.21 7.42
CA HIS A 24 -7.91 -15.33 6.53
C HIS A 24 -8.76 -14.92 5.31
N LEU A 25 -9.39 -13.73 5.33
CA LEU A 25 -10.15 -13.19 4.21
C LEU A 25 -9.29 -12.44 3.19
N PHE A 26 -8.01 -12.19 3.50
CA PHE A 26 -7.13 -11.39 2.64
C PHE A 26 -6.89 -12.02 1.26
N PRO A 27 -6.68 -13.34 1.11
CA PRO A 27 -6.51 -13.96 -0.20
C PRO A 27 -7.69 -13.69 -1.15
N ASP A 28 -8.91 -13.73 -0.63
CA ASP A 28 -10.12 -13.41 -1.39
C ASP A 28 -10.23 -11.91 -1.67
N ALA A 29 -9.94 -11.06 -0.68
CA ALA A 29 -10.01 -9.61 -0.82
C ALA A 29 -8.99 -9.05 -1.83
N PHE A 30 -7.81 -9.66 -1.91
CA PHE A 30 -6.74 -9.28 -2.83
C PHE A 30 -6.64 -10.20 -4.06
N LYS A 31 -7.72 -10.91 -4.40
CA LYS A 31 -7.73 -11.82 -5.54
C LYS A 31 -7.30 -11.11 -6.83
N GLY A 32 -6.27 -11.66 -7.48
CA GLY A 32 -5.70 -11.12 -8.72
C GLY A 32 -4.60 -10.07 -8.51
N ILE A 33 -4.38 -9.61 -7.28
CA ILE A 33 -3.26 -8.73 -6.93
C ILE A 33 -2.08 -9.60 -6.56
N LYS A 34 -0.95 -9.41 -7.25
CA LYS A 34 0.33 -10.09 -6.93
C LYS A 34 1.36 -9.15 -6.31
N GLN A 35 1.24 -7.86 -6.62
CA GLN A 35 2.12 -6.82 -6.11
C GLN A 35 1.32 -5.55 -5.78
N ILE A 36 1.59 -5.00 -4.59
CA ILE A 36 1.04 -3.74 -4.11
C ILE A 36 2.19 -2.73 -4.09
N GLY A 37 2.02 -1.63 -4.82
CA GLY A 37 3.01 -0.56 -4.92
C GLY A 37 2.72 0.54 -3.92
N VAL A 38 3.64 0.83 -3.00
CA VAL A 38 3.53 1.96 -2.07
C VAL A 38 4.45 3.07 -2.55
N ILE A 39 3.88 4.15 -3.06
CA ILE A 39 4.64 5.24 -3.68
C ILE A 39 4.83 6.37 -2.68
N GLY A 40 6.08 6.63 -2.31
CA GLY A 40 6.46 7.64 -1.33
C GLY A 40 6.70 7.09 0.08
N TRP A 41 7.60 7.76 0.80
CA TRP A 41 8.04 7.39 2.15
C TRP A 41 7.89 8.57 3.13
N GLY A 42 6.75 9.25 3.06
CA GLY A 42 6.39 10.33 4.00
C GLY A 42 5.92 9.77 5.34
N SER A 43 4.91 10.39 5.96
CA SER A 43 4.35 9.89 7.22
C SER A 43 3.55 8.58 7.05
N GLN A 44 2.78 8.46 5.98
CA GLN A 44 1.88 7.33 5.77
C GLN A 44 2.58 6.12 5.14
N GLY A 45 3.55 6.33 4.25
CA GLY A 45 4.28 5.29 3.52
C GLY A 45 4.87 4.20 4.43
N PRO A 46 5.73 4.54 5.40
CA PRO A 46 6.38 3.58 6.28
C PRO A 46 5.37 2.77 7.10
N ALA A 47 4.33 3.43 7.64
CA ALA A 47 3.34 2.79 8.49
C ALA A 47 2.45 1.83 7.69
N GLN A 48 1.92 2.27 6.54
CA GLN A 48 1.04 1.44 5.72
C GLN A 48 1.79 0.26 5.10
N ALA A 49 3.02 0.49 4.60
CA ALA A 49 3.82 -0.57 3.99
C ALA A 49 4.14 -1.70 4.98
N GLN A 50 4.58 -1.35 6.20
CA GLN A 50 4.89 -2.34 7.23
C GLN A 50 3.63 -3.07 7.69
N ASN A 51 2.52 -2.36 7.93
CA ASN A 51 1.25 -2.98 8.31
C ASN A 51 0.72 -3.95 7.24
N LEU A 52 0.83 -3.59 5.96
CA LEU A 52 0.44 -4.47 4.85
C LEU A 52 1.34 -5.71 4.79
N ARG A 53 2.67 -5.53 4.82
CA ARG A 53 3.63 -6.63 4.82
C ARG A 53 3.34 -7.61 5.95
N ASP A 54 3.19 -7.11 7.18
CA ASP A 54 3.02 -7.93 8.36
C ASP A 54 1.65 -8.65 8.35
N SER A 55 0.60 -7.98 7.87
CA SER A 55 -0.74 -8.59 7.76
C SER A 55 -0.82 -9.64 6.66
N LEU A 56 -0.16 -9.41 5.51
CA LEU A 56 -0.06 -10.37 4.42
C LEU A 56 0.77 -11.59 4.82
N ALA A 57 1.88 -11.38 5.54
CA ALA A 57 2.68 -12.46 6.11
C ALA A 57 1.86 -13.30 7.10
N ALA A 58 1.09 -12.66 7.99
CA ALA A 58 0.21 -13.35 8.92
C ALA A 58 -0.94 -14.11 8.22
N ALA A 59 -1.35 -13.67 7.02
CA ALA A 59 -2.32 -14.36 6.18
C ALA A 59 -1.70 -15.47 5.29
N ASN A 60 -0.38 -15.70 5.38
CA ASN A 60 0.37 -16.58 4.47
C ASN A 60 0.14 -16.25 2.99
N SER A 61 0.09 -14.97 2.67
CA SER A 61 -0.10 -14.47 1.30
C SER A 61 1.24 -14.24 0.61
N ASP A 62 1.33 -14.60 -0.67
CA ASP A 62 2.52 -14.40 -1.51
C ASP A 62 2.58 -13.00 -2.15
N ILE A 63 1.69 -12.09 -1.75
CA ILE A 63 1.62 -10.73 -2.31
C ILE A 63 2.84 -9.93 -1.86
N VAL A 64 3.53 -9.34 -2.83
CA VAL A 64 4.70 -8.50 -2.58
C VAL A 64 4.26 -7.05 -2.34
N VAL A 65 4.70 -6.46 -1.24
CA VAL A 65 4.59 -5.01 -1.00
C VAL A 65 5.89 -4.36 -1.47
N LYS A 66 5.84 -3.58 -2.55
CA LYS A 66 7.02 -2.93 -3.15
C LYS A 66 6.93 -1.42 -2.99
N ILE A 67 8.02 -0.80 -2.51
CA ILE A 67 8.12 0.63 -2.29
C ILE A 67 8.72 1.29 -3.53
N GLY A 68 8.02 2.29 -4.07
CA GLY A 68 8.50 3.11 -5.17
C GLY A 68 8.98 4.47 -4.69
N LEU A 69 10.27 4.77 -4.87
CA LEU A 69 10.88 6.06 -4.54
C LEU A 69 11.61 6.67 -5.74
N ARG A 70 11.66 8.01 -5.80
CA ARG A 70 12.39 8.71 -6.86
C ARG A 70 13.88 8.41 -6.73
N LYS A 71 14.57 8.19 -7.85
CA LYS A 71 16.04 8.07 -7.86
C LYS A 71 16.70 9.19 -7.06
N GLY A 72 17.60 8.82 -6.16
CA GLY A 72 18.29 9.75 -5.27
C GLY A 72 17.46 10.27 -4.09
N SER A 73 16.28 9.69 -3.82
CA SER A 73 15.51 10.02 -2.62
C SER A 73 16.32 9.70 -1.35
N ARG A 74 16.28 10.62 -0.39
CA ARG A 74 16.95 10.44 0.91
C ARG A 74 16.34 9.30 1.72
N SER A 75 15.08 8.96 1.44
CA SER A 75 14.34 7.91 2.16
C SER A 75 14.64 6.49 1.69
N PHE A 76 15.55 6.28 0.73
CA PHE A 76 16.00 4.92 0.38
C PHE A 76 16.62 4.19 1.58
N ALA A 77 17.47 4.87 2.33
CA ALA A 77 18.10 4.30 3.52
C ALA A 77 17.08 3.98 4.62
N GLU A 78 16.04 4.82 4.76
CA GLU A 78 14.96 4.61 5.73
C GLU A 78 14.07 3.42 5.35
N ALA A 79 13.74 3.27 4.05
CA ALA A 79 12.99 2.12 3.55
C ALA A 79 13.79 0.81 3.72
N ALA A 80 15.10 0.85 3.42
CA ALA A 80 16.00 -0.27 3.64
C ALA A 80 16.11 -0.66 5.12
N ALA A 81 16.20 0.33 6.03
CA ALA A 81 16.19 0.08 7.47
C ALA A 81 14.89 -0.57 7.97
N ALA A 82 13.76 -0.31 7.29
CA ALA A 82 12.48 -0.97 7.57
C ALA A 82 12.35 -2.37 6.91
N GLY A 83 13.39 -2.84 6.21
CA GLY A 83 13.46 -4.16 5.56
C GLY A 83 13.01 -4.18 4.10
N PHE A 84 12.76 -3.02 3.49
CA PHE A 84 12.42 -2.92 2.07
C PHE A 84 13.68 -2.66 1.24
N THR A 85 14.13 -3.63 0.45
CA THR A 85 15.41 -3.51 -0.27
C THR A 85 15.28 -3.87 -1.75
N GLU A 86 16.28 -3.46 -2.54
CA GLU A 86 16.31 -3.81 -3.97
C GLU A 86 16.57 -5.31 -4.15
N GLU A 87 17.38 -5.92 -3.27
CA GLU A 87 17.76 -7.33 -3.35
C GLU A 87 16.59 -8.29 -3.12
N ASN A 88 15.65 -7.94 -2.22
CA ASN A 88 14.44 -8.72 -2.01
C ASN A 88 13.28 -8.28 -2.92
N GLY A 89 13.53 -7.36 -3.87
CA GLY A 89 12.56 -6.87 -4.84
C GLY A 89 11.46 -5.99 -4.26
N THR A 90 11.58 -5.52 -3.01
CA THR A 90 10.55 -4.73 -2.32
C THR A 90 10.85 -3.24 -2.26
N LEU A 91 11.94 -2.78 -2.85
CA LEU A 91 12.25 -1.36 -3.07
C LEU A 91 12.71 -1.15 -4.52
N GLY A 92 12.31 -0.03 -5.13
CA GLY A 92 12.75 0.34 -6.47
C GLY A 92 12.33 1.73 -6.90
N ASP A 93 12.51 2.01 -8.20
CA ASP A 93 12.07 3.26 -8.81
C ASP A 93 10.53 3.36 -8.85
N ILE A 94 10.01 4.59 -8.78
CA ILE A 94 8.56 4.85 -8.85
C ILE A 94 7.94 4.24 -10.10
N TRP A 95 8.51 4.47 -11.28
CA TRP A 95 7.88 4.09 -12.53
C TRP A 95 7.89 2.57 -12.74
N GLU A 96 8.99 1.92 -12.36
CA GLU A 96 9.09 0.47 -12.35
C GLU A 96 8.10 -0.17 -11.36
N THR A 97 7.93 0.46 -10.20
CA THR A 97 6.99 -0.03 -9.19
C THR A 97 5.55 0.10 -9.69
N ILE A 98 5.18 1.24 -10.27
CA ILE A 98 3.82 1.45 -10.79
C ILE A 98 3.51 0.45 -11.92
N SER A 99 4.40 0.27 -12.90
CA SER A 99 4.15 -0.60 -14.04
C SER A 99 4.02 -2.09 -13.69
N GLY A 100 4.64 -2.51 -12.59
CA GLY A 100 4.55 -3.88 -12.09
C GLY A 100 3.41 -4.15 -11.10
N CYS A 101 2.65 -3.12 -10.69
CA CYS A 101 1.62 -3.24 -9.65
C CYS A 101 0.20 -3.21 -10.21
N VAL A 102 -0.68 -4.04 -9.65
CA VAL A 102 -2.13 -3.99 -9.93
C VAL A 102 -2.84 -3.05 -8.97
N LEU A 103 -2.30 -2.88 -7.76
CA LEU A 103 -2.77 -1.92 -6.77
C LEU A 103 -1.63 -0.95 -6.43
N VAL A 104 -1.87 0.35 -6.60
CA VAL A 104 -0.90 1.40 -6.29
C VAL A 104 -1.47 2.33 -5.23
N LEU A 105 -0.75 2.47 -4.12
CA LEU A 105 -1.01 3.40 -3.03
C LEU A 105 -0.15 4.65 -3.23
N LEU A 106 -0.76 5.72 -3.71
CA LEU A 106 -0.08 6.99 -3.96
C LEU A 106 0.00 7.82 -2.67
N LEU A 107 1.08 7.65 -1.90
CA LEU A 107 1.29 8.26 -0.58
C LEU A 107 2.37 9.37 -0.63
N ILE A 108 2.40 10.12 -1.72
CA ILE A 108 3.18 11.35 -1.88
C ILE A 108 2.35 12.56 -1.43
N SER A 109 2.98 13.71 -1.24
CA SER A 109 2.27 14.94 -0.85
C SER A 109 1.20 15.35 -1.86
N ASP A 110 0.10 15.93 -1.37
CA ASP A 110 -1.04 16.34 -2.21
C ASP A 110 -0.61 17.26 -3.37
N ALA A 111 0.29 18.22 -3.09
CA ALA A 111 0.85 19.09 -4.11
C ALA A 111 1.63 18.31 -5.19
N ALA A 112 2.37 17.27 -4.79
CA ALA A 112 3.08 16.42 -5.74
C ALA A 112 2.10 15.59 -6.59
N GLN A 113 1.00 15.11 -6.03
CA GLN A 113 -0.04 14.41 -6.78
C GLN A 113 -0.69 15.30 -7.85
N VAL A 114 -0.99 16.55 -7.50
CA VAL A 114 -1.56 17.51 -8.47
C VAL A 114 -0.55 17.83 -9.58
N CYS A 115 0.70 18.11 -9.21
CA CYS A 115 1.72 18.51 -10.18
C CYS A 115 2.10 17.38 -11.15
N HIS A 116 2.04 16.13 -10.70
CA HIS A 116 2.37 14.95 -11.52
C HIS A 116 1.14 14.22 -12.04
N ARG A 117 -0.06 14.79 -11.90
CA ARG A 117 -1.33 14.16 -12.31
C ARG A 117 -1.27 13.67 -13.75
N ASN A 118 -0.87 14.56 -14.67
CA ASN A 118 -0.80 14.22 -16.09
C ASN A 118 0.27 13.17 -16.38
N THR A 119 1.37 13.16 -15.62
CA THR A 119 2.43 12.15 -15.78
C THR A 119 2.00 10.78 -15.25
N LEU A 120 1.17 10.73 -14.21
CA LEU A 120 0.59 9.50 -13.67
C LEU A 120 -0.53 8.93 -14.55
N GLU A 121 -1.27 9.78 -15.27
CA GLU A 121 -2.29 9.38 -16.26
C GLU A 121 -1.72 8.55 -17.42
N PHE A 122 -0.45 8.73 -17.80
CA PHE A 122 0.18 7.93 -18.86
C PHE A 122 0.68 6.56 -18.39
N VAL A 123 0.56 6.24 -17.10
CA VAL A 123 1.12 5.02 -16.49
C VAL A 123 0.03 4.12 -15.89
N LEU A 124 -1.21 4.62 -15.77
CA LEU A 124 -2.42 3.86 -15.42
C LEU A 124 -3.31 3.65 -16.65
#